data_AF-A0A2N9F5K1-F1
#
_entry.id   AF-A0A2N9F5K1-F1
#
_cell.length_a   1.000
_cell.length_b   1.000
_cell.length_c   1.000
_cell.angle_alpha   90.00
_cell.angle_beta   90.00
_cell.angle_gamma   90.00
#
_symmetry.space_group_name_H-M   'P 1'
#
loop_
_entity.id
_entity.type
_entity.pdbx_description
1 polymer ?
#
loop_
_entity_poly.entity_id
_entity_poly.type
_entity_poly.pdbx_seq_one_letter_code
_entity_poly.pdbx_strand_id
1 'polypeptide(L)'
;MVHEATSYIKNCLGGGQGDALLFCGSGTTAAIKRLQEVMGIAVPSILRERLLKCLGNEERWVVFVGPYEHHSNLLSWRQSLAEVVEIGLDDNGLLDMEALRLQLEKYKYANQPILGSFSACSNVTGIYSDTRAIAKLLHQYGGFACFDFAASPHKFLGGPGSPGILLMSKALYRLESFPPSTCGGGTVNYVNGSNEKDTIYLEDIEERENSGTPQIIQTVRAALAFWVKDYIGYEVIEKQEHNYIEKALERLLSNQNIRILGNTNSKRQAVVSFIIHSTSNSSLSGHKNESNTDSREIRMEEFYMWRETGNKIDKPLHGPFVAKLLNDLFGIQARGGCACAGPYGHTLLNVDEAHSHAFRAAIQKGYVGVKPGWTRISFPYYMSQEEFEFILAAMEFVAIYGQRFLPLYRFNLQTGRWSFRKEAVKKLLRKENNCKVHVLPVANAMHAVNFEHDDSEECDNVGVKQIETINKFIAYLEEAKYIATLLPKFPSQRRLPEDIDVHLHFRI
;
A
#
# COMPACT_ATOMS: atom_id res chain seq x y z
N MET A 1 14.25 26.90 17.11
CA MET A 1 13.62 25.56 17.02
C MET A 1 12.74 25.36 15.78
N VAL A 2 11.56 25.99 15.62
CA VAL A 2 10.72 25.73 14.41
C VAL A 2 11.37 26.17 13.11
N HIS A 3 11.96 27.36 13.04
CA HIS A 3 12.66 27.81 11.83
C HIS A 3 13.84 26.88 11.48
N GLU A 4 14.58 26.39 12.47
CA GLU A 4 15.66 25.41 12.27
C GLU A 4 15.11 24.08 11.74
N ALA A 5 14.00 23.59 12.30
CA ALA A 5 13.32 22.38 11.84
C ALA A 5 12.82 22.52 10.39
N THR A 6 12.22 23.67 10.05
CA THR A 6 11.79 24.00 8.68
C THR A 6 12.97 24.01 7.71
N SER A 7 14.04 24.75 8.04
CA SER A 7 15.24 24.83 7.21
C SER A 7 15.91 23.47 7.04
N TYR A 8 15.97 22.66 8.10
CA TYR A 8 16.51 21.31 8.04
C TYR A 8 15.72 20.42 7.07
N ILE A 9 14.38 20.38 7.21
CA ILE A 9 13.51 19.62 6.30
C ILE A 9 13.67 20.10 4.85
N LYS A 10 13.69 21.43 4.63
CA LYS A 10 13.86 22.01 3.28
C LYS A 10 15.16 21.55 2.64
N ASN A 11 16.26 21.57 3.40
CA ASN A 11 17.56 21.11 2.94
C ASN A 11 17.57 19.59 2.64
N CYS A 12 16.97 18.77 3.51
CA CYS A 12 16.86 17.32 3.28
C CYS A 12 16.09 16.97 2.00
N LEU A 13 15.15 17.83 1.59
CA LEU A 13 14.37 17.67 0.35
C LEU A 13 15.05 18.29 -0.87
N GLY A 14 16.22 18.93 -0.70
CA GLY A 14 16.95 19.61 -1.77
C GLY A 14 16.35 20.94 -2.21
N GLY A 15 15.51 21.56 -1.38
CA GLY A 15 14.84 22.83 -1.71
C GLY A 15 15.79 24.03 -1.68
N GLY A 16 15.73 24.87 -2.72
CA GLY A 16 16.50 26.10 -2.85
C GLY A 16 15.69 27.38 -2.63
N GLN A 17 16.24 28.52 -3.05
CA GLN A 17 15.57 29.83 -2.95
C GLN A 17 14.35 29.97 -3.89
N GLY A 18 14.38 29.26 -5.02
CA GLY A 18 13.29 29.20 -6.00
C GLY A 18 12.12 28.28 -5.58
N ASP A 19 12.21 27.64 -4.41
CA ASP A 19 11.23 26.70 -3.90
C ASP A 19 10.58 27.22 -2.61
N ALA A 20 9.33 26.81 -2.41
CA ALA A 20 8.56 27.05 -1.19
C ALA A 20 8.26 25.73 -0.49
N LEU A 21 8.48 25.69 0.82
CA LEU A 21 8.15 24.57 1.70
C LEU A 21 6.88 24.88 2.50
N LEU A 22 5.82 24.10 2.27
CA LEU A 22 4.55 24.23 2.96
C LEU A 22 4.26 23.00 3.83
N PHE A 23 3.96 23.23 5.10
CA PHE A 23 3.43 22.20 5.99
C PHE A 23 1.92 22.12 5.85
N CYS A 24 1.46 21.00 5.33
CA CYS A 24 0.06 20.75 5.03
C CYS A 24 -0.60 20.00 6.19
N GLY A 25 -1.91 19.72 6.10
CA GLY A 25 -2.63 18.87 7.05
C GLY A 25 -2.07 17.44 7.14
N SER A 26 -2.91 16.41 7.23
CA SER A 26 -2.38 15.05 7.41
C SER A 26 -1.87 14.44 6.08
N GLY A 27 -0.56 14.22 5.99
CA GLY A 27 0.10 13.42 4.95
C GLY A 27 0.04 13.99 3.53
N THR A 28 0.43 13.17 2.55
CA THR A 28 0.54 13.59 1.14
C THR A 28 -0.80 14.04 0.53
N THR A 29 -1.93 13.47 0.97
CA THR A 29 -3.26 13.90 0.51
C THR A 29 -3.48 15.40 0.72
N ALA A 30 -3.09 15.92 1.90
CA ALA A 30 -3.20 17.35 2.18
C ALA A 30 -2.20 18.18 1.34
N ALA A 31 -1.02 17.64 1.05
CA ALA A 31 -0.03 18.29 0.20
C ALA A 31 -0.50 18.42 -1.26
N ILE A 32 -1.05 17.36 -1.85
CA ILE A 32 -1.63 17.39 -3.21
C ILE A 32 -2.79 18.38 -3.27
N LYS A 33 -3.65 18.39 -2.25
CA LYS A 33 -4.75 19.35 -2.17
C LYS A 33 -4.24 20.78 -2.06
N ARG A 34 -3.24 21.03 -1.21
CA ARG A 34 -2.63 22.36 -1.07
C ARG A 34 -1.99 22.82 -2.37
N LEU A 35 -1.32 21.92 -3.09
CA LEU A 35 -0.78 22.22 -4.42
C LEU A 35 -1.87 22.70 -5.39
N GLN A 36 -3.03 22.02 -5.42
CA GLN A 36 -4.16 22.45 -6.25
C GLN A 36 -4.73 23.81 -5.84
N GLU A 37 -4.75 24.10 -4.54
CA GLU A 37 -5.23 25.38 -4.01
C GLU A 37 -4.33 26.54 -4.43
N VAL A 38 -3.01 26.41 -4.24
CA VAL A 38 -2.05 27.46 -4.58
C VAL A 38 -1.85 27.62 -6.10
N MET A 39 -2.13 26.58 -6.87
CA MET A 39 -2.20 26.64 -8.34
C MET A 39 -3.51 27.28 -8.85
N GLY A 40 -4.51 27.48 -7.98
CA GLY A 40 -5.81 28.08 -8.33
C GLY A 40 -6.77 27.14 -9.07
N ILE A 41 -6.57 25.82 -8.99
CA ILE A 41 -7.41 24.82 -9.69
C ILE A 41 -8.27 23.97 -8.75
N ALA A 42 -8.12 24.15 -7.45
CA ALA A 42 -8.99 23.56 -6.44
C ALA A 42 -10.33 24.28 -6.39
N VAL A 43 -11.43 23.53 -6.46
CA VAL A 43 -12.79 24.08 -6.35
C VAL A 43 -13.68 23.18 -5.48
N PRO A 44 -14.71 23.73 -4.81
CA PRO A 44 -15.76 22.91 -4.24
C PRO A 44 -16.43 22.05 -5.30
N SER A 45 -16.64 20.76 -5.01
CA SER A 45 -17.16 19.79 -5.98
C SER A 45 -18.52 20.19 -6.59
N ILE A 46 -19.38 20.83 -5.80
CA ILE A 46 -20.68 21.34 -6.23
C ILE A 46 -20.62 22.45 -7.29
N LEU A 47 -19.48 23.16 -7.41
CA LEU A 47 -19.29 24.25 -8.36
C LEU A 47 -18.49 23.84 -9.60
N ARG A 48 -17.85 22.67 -9.57
CA ARG A 48 -16.91 22.22 -10.60
C ARG A 48 -17.51 22.27 -12.01
N GLU A 49 -18.66 21.66 -12.23
CA GLU A 49 -19.30 21.60 -13.55
C GLU A 49 -19.71 22.98 -14.07
N ARG A 50 -20.05 23.91 -13.18
CA ARG A 50 -20.38 25.28 -13.57
C ARG A 50 -19.14 26.04 -14.01
N LEU A 51 -18.04 25.91 -13.27
CA LEU A 51 -16.78 26.59 -13.57
C LEU A 51 -16.11 26.03 -14.82
N LEU A 52 -16.14 24.72 -15.03
CA LEU A 52 -15.62 24.10 -16.25
C LEU A 52 -16.31 24.61 -17.54
N LYS A 53 -17.58 25.00 -17.46
CA LYS A 53 -18.30 25.60 -18.59
C LYS A 53 -17.90 27.05 -18.88
N CYS A 54 -17.26 27.72 -17.91
CA CYS A 54 -16.84 29.11 -18.00
C CYS A 54 -15.38 29.28 -18.40
N LEU A 55 -14.57 28.21 -18.34
CA LEU A 55 -13.13 28.25 -18.61
C LEU A 55 -12.84 27.90 -20.07
N GLY A 56 -11.94 28.65 -20.69
CA GLY A 56 -11.31 28.27 -21.96
C GLY A 56 -10.41 27.04 -21.76
N ASN A 57 -10.08 26.33 -22.84
CA ASN A 57 -9.20 25.16 -22.74
C ASN A 57 -7.78 25.58 -22.33
N GLU A 58 -7.29 26.69 -22.89
CA GLU A 58 -5.99 27.32 -22.60
C GLU A 58 -5.81 27.72 -21.12
N GLU A 59 -6.90 27.95 -20.38
CA GLU A 59 -6.87 28.26 -18.94
C GLU A 59 -6.77 26.99 -18.08
N ARG A 60 -7.07 25.82 -18.66
CA ARG A 60 -7.10 24.56 -17.94
C ARG A 60 -5.75 23.89 -17.97
N TRP A 61 -5.23 23.62 -16.78
CA TRP A 61 -4.07 22.75 -16.59
C TRP A 61 -4.33 21.35 -17.14
N VAL A 62 -3.33 20.80 -17.82
CA VAL A 62 -3.30 19.40 -18.22
C VAL A 62 -2.40 18.65 -17.23
N VAL A 63 -2.98 17.72 -16.49
CA VAL A 63 -2.29 16.94 -15.46
C VAL A 63 -2.14 15.50 -15.91
N PHE A 64 -0.91 15.10 -16.17
CA PHE A 64 -0.55 13.72 -16.49
C PHE A 64 -0.34 12.93 -15.20
N VAL A 65 -0.92 11.74 -15.10
CA VAL A 65 -0.80 10.86 -13.94
C VAL A 65 -0.40 9.45 -14.38
N GLY A 66 0.31 8.72 -13.52
CA GLY A 66 0.80 7.38 -13.82
C GLY A 66 -0.21 6.26 -13.59
N PRO A 67 0.20 5.02 -13.87
CA PRO A 67 -0.64 3.83 -13.64
C PRO A 67 -0.63 3.39 -12.18
N TYR A 68 0.29 3.91 -11.35
CA TYR A 68 0.50 3.47 -9.96
C TYR A 68 -0.18 4.34 -8.91
N GLU A 69 -0.93 5.36 -9.34
CA GLU A 69 -1.30 6.42 -8.44
C GLU A 69 -2.16 5.93 -7.27
N HIS A 70 -1.74 6.33 -6.07
CA HIS A 70 -2.62 6.29 -4.92
C HIS A 70 -3.86 7.15 -5.18
N HIS A 71 -5.00 6.79 -4.61
CA HIS A 71 -6.26 7.52 -4.81
C HIS A 71 -6.14 9.03 -4.56
N SER A 72 -5.29 9.46 -3.62
CA SER A 72 -5.01 10.89 -3.38
C SER A 72 -4.37 11.59 -4.57
N ASN A 73 -3.55 10.90 -5.36
CA ASN A 73 -2.87 11.42 -6.54
C ASN A 73 -3.60 11.08 -7.86
N LEU A 74 -4.85 10.64 -7.79
CA LEU A 74 -5.70 10.43 -8.97
C LEU A 74 -7.06 11.12 -8.81
N LEU A 75 -7.81 10.75 -7.77
CA LEU A 75 -9.16 11.29 -7.55
C LEU A 75 -9.12 12.79 -7.27
N SER A 76 -8.08 13.27 -6.56
CA SER A 76 -7.94 14.69 -6.27
C SER A 76 -7.82 15.52 -7.56
N TRP A 77 -7.00 15.09 -8.52
CA TRP A 77 -6.87 15.75 -9.82
C TRP A 77 -8.15 15.65 -10.63
N ARG A 78 -8.80 14.48 -10.68
CA ARG A 78 -10.08 14.29 -11.39
C ARG A 78 -11.20 15.20 -10.85
N GLN A 79 -11.15 15.58 -9.57
CA GLN A 79 -12.11 16.48 -8.93
C GLN A 79 -11.69 17.96 -8.95
N SER A 80 -10.55 18.28 -9.56
CA SER A 80 -10.11 19.67 -9.79
C SER A 80 -10.66 20.22 -11.12
N LEU A 81 -10.26 21.45 -11.47
CA LEU A 81 -10.53 22.06 -12.78
C LEU A 81 -9.61 21.55 -13.91
N ALA A 82 -8.57 20.80 -13.57
CA ALA A 82 -7.62 20.27 -14.55
C ALA A 82 -8.28 19.27 -15.52
N GLU A 83 -7.69 19.15 -16.69
CA GLU A 83 -7.83 17.99 -17.57
C GLU A 83 -6.84 16.92 -17.12
N VAL A 84 -7.31 15.70 -16.87
CA VAL A 84 -6.46 14.61 -16.36
C VAL A 84 -6.21 13.59 -17.47
N VAL A 85 -4.94 13.33 -17.75
CA VAL A 85 -4.50 12.34 -18.74
C VAL A 85 -3.80 11.21 -18.00
N GLU A 86 -4.40 10.02 -18.02
CA GLU A 86 -3.85 8.82 -17.38
C GLU A 86 -2.94 8.07 -18.36
N ILE A 87 -1.70 7.82 -17.94
CA ILE A 87 -0.73 7.01 -18.68
C ILE A 87 -0.76 5.58 -18.16
N GLY A 88 -0.85 4.63 -19.08
CA GLY A 88 -0.92 3.20 -18.78
C GLY A 88 0.43 2.54 -18.48
N LEU A 89 0.39 1.22 -18.47
CA LEU A 89 1.58 0.38 -18.35
C LEU A 89 2.07 -0.06 -19.73
N ASP A 90 3.38 -0.28 -19.86
CA ASP A 90 4.00 -0.98 -20.98
C ASP A 90 3.85 -2.51 -20.83
N ASP A 91 4.39 -3.25 -21.80
CA ASP A 91 4.38 -4.72 -21.81
C ASP A 91 5.15 -5.36 -20.63
N ASN A 92 6.04 -4.60 -19.99
CA ASN A 92 6.78 -5.04 -18.80
C ASN A 92 6.03 -4.72 -17.50
N GLY A 93 4.83 -4.13 -17.56
CA GLY A 93 4.12 -3.65 -16.39
C GLY A 93 4.79 -2.45 -15.72
N LEU A 94 5.53 -1.65 -16.51
CA LEU A 94 6.17 -0.39 -16.11
C LEU A 94 5.39 0.83 -16.66
N LEU A 95 5.69 2.05 -16.20
CA LEU A 95 5.08 3.25 -16.78
C LEU A 95 5.43 3.35 -18.26
N ASP A 96 4.43 3.47 -19.13
CA ASP A 96 4.66 3.61 -20.57
C ASP A 96 5.16 5.02 -20.92
N MET A 97 6.49 5.14 -21.00
CA MET A 97 7.17 6.40 -21.34
C MET A 97 6.90 6.87 -22.77
N GLU A 98 6.63 5.94 -23.70
CA GLU A 98 6.33 6.29 -25.09
C GLU A 98 4.89 6.80 -25.21
N ALA A 99 3.93 6.16 -24.53
CA ALA A 99 2.58 6.69 -24.41
C ALA A 99 2.57 8.08 -23.75
N LEU A 100 3.36 8.31 -22.69
CA LEU A 100 3.53 9.64 -22.10
C LEU A 100 4.04 10.65 -23.14
N ARG A 101 5.09 10.32 -23.89
CA ARG A 101 5.65 11.19 -24.93
C ARG A 101 4.61 11.52 -26.01
N LEU A 102 3.88 10.52 -26.50
CA LEU A 102 2.85 10.68 -27.51
C LEU A 102 1.70 11.56 -27.03
N GLN A 103 1.30 11.44 -25.76
CA GLN A 103 0.27 12.32 -25.21
C GLN A 103 0.78 13.74 -25.01
N LEU A 104 2.01 13.93 -24.53
CA LEU A 104 2.62 15.27 -24.40
C LEU A 104 2.71 16.00 -25.75
N GLU A 105 3.04 15.31 -26.84
CA GLU A 105 3.10 15.92 -28.17
C GLU A 105 1.77 16.56 -28.59
N LYS A 106 0.62 16.02 -28.16
CA LYS A 106 -0.70 16.58 -28.48
C LYS A 106 -0.91 17.96 -27.86
N TYR A 107 -0.28 18.25 -26.73
CA TYR A 107 -0.46 19.51 -26.00
C TYR A 107 0.66 20.52 -26.26
N LYS A 108 1.68 20.15 -27.02
CA LYS A 108 2.83 21.01 -27.35
C LYS A 108 2.45 22.37 -27.94
N TYR A 109 1.36 22.43 -28.71
CA TYR A 109 0.86 23.66 -29.34
C TYR A 109 -0.48 24.13 -28.75
N ALA A 110 -0.96 23.51 -27.67
CA ALA A 110 -2.26 23.82 -27.06
C ALA A 110 -2.20 25.06 -26.13
N ASN A 111 -1.01 25.56 -25.81
CA ASN A 111 -0.76 26.68 -24.89
C ASN A 111 -1.32 26.49 -23.47
N GLN A 112 -1.67 25.25 -23.11
CA GLN A 112 -2.12 24.89 -21.78
C GLN A 112 -0.92 24.65 -20.85
N PRO A 113 -1.00 25.02 -19.57
CA PRO A 113 0.04 24.68 -18.62
C PRO A 113 0.01 23.18 -18.30
N ILE A 114 1.19 22.54 -18.31
CA ILE A 114 1.34 21.10 -18.13
C ILE A 114 1.95 20.79 -16.76
N LEU A 115 1.39 19.79 -16.09
CA LEU A 115 1.96 19.18 -14.89
C LEU A 115 1.95 17.66 -15.04
N GLY A 116 3.08 17.01 -14.83
CA GLY A 116 3.12 15.58 -14.54
C GLY A 116 3.11 15.34 -13.05
N SER A 117 2.09 14.62 -12.54
CA SER A 117 1.97 14.24 -11.15
C SER A 117 2.02 12.72 -11.01
N PHE A 118 3.20 12.19 -10.69
CA PHE A 118 3.47 10.75 -10.70
C PHE A 118 3.89 10.24 -9.32
N SER A 119 3.47 9.04 -8.95
CA SER A 119 4.03 8.36 -7.79
C SER A 119 5.50 8.03 -8.04
N ALA A 120 6.39 8.41 -7.13
CA ALA A 120 7.82 8.06 -7.23
C ALA A 120 8.06 6.55 -7.02
N CYS A 121 7.16 5.91 -6.27
CA CYS A 121 7.18 4.50 -5.96
C CYS A 121 5.74 3.99 -5.81
N SER A 122 5.44 2.85 -6.41
CA SER A 122 4.13 2.22 -6.21
C SER A 122 3.96 1.76 -4.77
N ASN A 123 2.90 2.24 -4.09
CA ASN A 123 2.53 1.73 -2.78
C ASN A 123 2.02 0.27 -2.84
N VAL A 124 1.73 -0.25 -4.03
CA VAL A 124 1.27 -1.63 -4.25
C VAL A 124 2.47 -2.55 -4.44
N THR A 125 3.26 -2.32 -5.48
CA THR A 125 4.31 -3.27 -5.92
C THR A 125 5.70 -2.88 -5.42
N GLY A 126 5.85 -1.69 -4.83
CA GLY A 126 7.13 -1.12 -4.45
C GLY A 126 7.97 -0.63 -5.63
N ILE A 127 7.53 -0.82 -6.88
CA ILE A 127 8.31 -0.49 -8.08
C ILE A 127 8.59 1.01 -8.13
N TYR A 128 9.84 1.36 -8.38
CA TYR A 128 10.26 2.75 -8.57
C TYR A 128 9.88 3.27 -9.96
N SER A 129 9.41 4.51 -9.99
CA SER A 129 9.32 5.30 -11.23
C SER A 129 10.68 5.94 -11.49
N ASP A 130 11.13 6.00 -12.74
CA ASP A 130 12.31 6.79 -13.11
C ASP A 130 11.96 8.28 -13.10
N THR A 131 12.00 8.87 -11.91
CA THR A 131 11.63 10.28 -11.69
C THR A 131 12.46 11.23 -12.54
N ARG A 132 13.73 10.90 -12.81
CA ARG A 132 14.62 11.75 -13.62
C ARG A 132 14.23 11.68 -15.10
N ALA A 133 13.94 10.50 -15.63
CA ALA A 133 13.50 10.35 -17.02
C ALA A 133 12.14 11.02 -17.25
N ILE A 134 11.19 10.82 -16.34
CA ILE A 134 9.86 11.46 -16.38
C ILE A 134 10.00 12.98 -16.35
N ALA A 135 10.77 13.53 -15.40
CA ALA A 135 10.97 14.97 -15.28
C ALA A 135 11.64 15.57 -16.52
N LYS A 136 12.69 14.92 -17.05
CA LYS A 136 13.35 15.36 -18.29
C LYS A 136 12.38 15.41 -19.46
N LEU A 137 11.54 14.38 -19.61
CA LEU A 137 10.54 14.33 -20.68
C LEU A 137 9.50 15.45 -20.51
N LEU A 138 8.94 15.65 -19.31
CA LEU A 138 7.98 16.74 -19.05
C LEU A 138 8.59 18.11 -19.36
N HIS A 139 9.83 18.37 -18.91
CA HIS A 139 10.51 19.64 -19.15
C HIS A 139 10.78 19.90 -20.63
N GLN A 140 11.01 18.86 -21.46
CA GLN A 140 11.15 19.02 -22.92
C GLN A 140 9.88 19.60 -23.58
N TYR A 141 8.73 19.40 -22.96
CA TYR A 141 7.43 19.94 -23.41
C TYR A 141 6.98 21.15 -22.57
N GLY A 142 7.88 21.76 -21.79
CA GLY A 142 7.57 22.94 -20.97
C GLY A 142 6.67 22.67 -19.76
N GLY A 143 6.47 21.40 -19.39
CA GLY A 143 5.64 21.00 -18.25
C GLY A 143 6.44 20.88 -16.95
N PHE A 144 5.76 21.01 -15.82
CA PHE A 144 6.33 20.78 -14.49
C PHE A 144 6.28 19.30 -14.11
N ALA A 145 7.16 18.86 -13.22
CA ALA A 145 7.14 17.52 -12.62
C ALA A 145 6.87 17.60 -11.12
N CYS A 146 5.90 16.82 -10.66
CA CYS A 146 5.54 16.63 -9.26
C CYS A 146 5.55 15.13 -8.95
N PHE A 147 6.24 14.75 -7.88
CA PHE A 147 6.36 13.36 -7.48
C PHE A 147 5.74 13.11 -6.12
N ASP A 148 4.77 12.19 -6.06
CA ASP A 148 4.30 11.64 -4.80
C ASP A 148 5.31 10.59 -4.31
N PHE A 149 6.25 11.03 -3.48
CA PHE A 149 7.16 10.12 -2.77
C PHE A 149 6.47 9.33 -1.67
N ALA A 150 5.20 9.64 -1.42
CA ALA A 150 4.43 9.19 -0.28
C ALA A 150 5.21 9.41 1.04
N ALA A 151 6.17 10.35 1.03
CA ALA A 151 7.07 10.77 2.10
C ALA A 151 6.31 11.65 3.08
N SER A 152 5.19 11.11 3.56
CA SER A 152 4.59 11.62 4.77
C SER A 152 5.51 11.20 5.92
N PRO A 153 6.01 12.12 6.76
CA PRO A 153 6.99 11.76 7.78
C PRO A 153 6.49 10.67 8.73
N HIS A 154 5.16 10.47 8.86
CA HIS A 154 4.56 9.33 9.57
C HIS A 154 4.94 7.93 9.06
N LYS A 155 5.64 7.82 7.92
CA LYS A 155 6.24 6.57 7.44
C LYS A 155 7.69 6.37 7.86
N PHE A 156 8.32 7.39 8.44
CA PHE A 156 9.63 7.29 9.08
C PHE A 156 9.47 6.96 10.56
N LEU A 157 10.52 6.36 11.14
CA LEU A 157 10.57 6.05 12.56
C LEU A 157 10.38 7.33 13.38
N GLY A 158 9.45 7.31 14.35
CA GLY A 158 9.10 8.47 15.19
C GLY A 158 8.24 9.54 14.51
N GLY A 159 7.93 9.40 13.23
CA GLY A 159 7.15 10.39 12.49
C GLY A 159 5.62 10.38 12.66
N PRO A 160 4.93 9.35 13.20
CA PRO A 160 3.48 9.43 13.42
C PRO A 160 3.07 10.70 14.18
N GLY A 161 2.08 11.43 13.63
CA GLY A 161 1.65 12.75 14.13
C GLY A 161 2.33 13.95 13.44
N SER A 162 3.20 13.72 12.46
CA SER A 162 3.80 14.77 11.61
C SER A 162 2.80 15.37 10.61
N PRO A 163 3.05 16.59 10.07
CA PRO A 163 2.24 17.16 9.00
C PRO A 163 2.61 16.52 7.66
N GLY A 164 1.77 16.74 6.65
CA GLY A 164 2.15 16.58 5.25
C GLY A 164 3.15 17.65 4.85
N ILE A 165 4.01 17.35 3.88
CA ILE A 165 5.04 18.28 3.41
C ILE A 165 4.89 18.45 1.92
N LEU A 166 4.84 19.71 1.47
CA LEU A 166 4.88 20.10 0.07
C LEU A 166 6.11 20.98 -0.15
N LEU A 167 7.09 20.47 -0.88
CA LEU A 167 8.15 21.29 -1.47
C LEU A 167 7.77 21.52 -2.94
N MET A 168 7.63 22.77 -3.35
CA MET A 168 7.22 23.12 -4.71
C MET A 168 8.04 24.28 -5.26
N SER A 169 8.20 24.31 -6.59
CA SER A 169 8.73 25.49 -7.27
C SER A 169 7.77 26.66 -7.08
N LYS A 170 8.30 27.84 -6.75
CA LYS A 170 7.50 29.08 -6.64
C LYS A 170 6.79 29.44 -7.95
N ALA A 171 7.29 28.98 -9.10
CA ALA A 171 6.64 29.17 -10.40
C ALA A 171 5.24 28.53 -10.51
N LEU A 172 4.92 27.56 -9.63
CA LEU A 172 3.58 26.96 -9.54
C LEU A 172 2.60 27.77 -8.69
N TYR A 173 3.08 28.77 -7.94
CA TYR A 173 2.23 29.60 -7.10
C TYR A 173 1.50 30.64 -7.94
N ARG A 174 0.17 30.65 -7.91
CA ARG A 174 -0.69 31.50 -8.75
C ARG A 174 -1.50 32.53 -7.96
N LEU A 175 -1.30 32.59 -6.65
CA LEU A 175 -2.07 33.46 -5.75
C LEU A 175 -1.31 34.72 -5.30
N GLU A 176 -0.22 35.10 -5.97
CA GLU A 176 0.57 36.29 -5.58
C GLU A 176 -0.29 37.56 -5.53
N SER A 177 -1.14 37.75 -6.54
CA SER A 177 -2.05 38.90 -6.67
C SER A 177 -3.45 38.66 -6.08
N PHE A 178 -3.68 37.53 -5.40
CA PHE A 178 -4.97 37.13 -4.85
C PHE A 178 -4.85 36.77 -3.37
N PRO A 179 -5.92 36.71 -2.58
CA PRO A 179 -5.82 36.19 -1.21
C PRO A 179 -5.19 34.78 -1.17
N PRO A 180 -4.45 34.44 -0.10
CA PRO A 180 -3.86 33.10 0.06
C PRO A 180 -4.92 32.01 0.04
N SER A 181 -4.49 30.75 -0.12
CA SER A 181 -5.43 29.62 -0.14
C SER A 181 -6.29 29.54 1.13
N THR A 182 -5.72 29.97 2.27
CA THR A 182 -6.41 30.05 3.55
C THR A 182 -6.12 31.41 4.20
N CYS A 183 -7.12 32.31 4.21
CA CYS A 183 -7.03 33.59 4.90
C CYS A 183 -7.19 33.40 6.42
N GLY A 184 -6.35 34.07 7.21
CA GLY A 184 -6.48 34.09 8.66
C GLY A 184 -5.36 34.87 9.35
N GLY A 185 -5.34 34.82 10.68
CA GLY A 185 -4.30 35.46 11.47
C GLY A 185 -2.90 34.97 11.05
N GLY A 186 -1.91 35.86 11.05
CA GLY A 186 -0.54 35.52 10.65
C GLY A 186 -0.26 35.53 9.14
N THR A 187 -1.27 35.75 8.27
CA THR A 187 -1.08 35.81 6.80
C THR A 187 -1.08 37.22 6.22
N VAL A 188 -1.28 38.23 7.07
CA VAL A 188 -1.57 39.62 6.70
C VAL A 188 -0.62 40.59 7.39
N ASN A 189 -0.23 41.63 6.67
CA ASN A 189 0.42 42.82 7.23
C ASN A 189 -0.62 43.82 7.76
N TYR A 190 -1.76 43.93 7.06
CA TYR A 190 -2.83 44.86 7.43
C TYR A 190 -4.19 44.34 6.95
N VAL A 191 -5.21 44.46 7.81
CA VAL A 191 -6.60 44.14 7.48
C VAL A 191 -7.41 45.42 7.56
N ASN A 192 -7.99 45.83 6.43
CA ASN A 192 -8.83 47.02 6.38
C ASN A 192 -10.27 46.66 6.81
N GLY A 193 -10.86 47.50 7.67
CA GLY A 193 -12.23 47.28 8.18
C GLY A 193 -13.35 47.83 7.29
N SER A 194 -13.02 48.62 6.27
CA SER A 194 -13.98 49.32 5.40
C SER A 194 -14.06 48.73 4.00
N ASN A 195 -12.95 48.23 3.45
CA ASN A 195 -12.88 47.66 2.10
C ASN A 195 -11.86 46.52 2.04
N GLU A 196 -12.33 45.33 1.65
CA GLU A 196 -11.49 44.13 1.57
C GLU A 196 -10.30 44.28 0.61
N LYS A 197 -10.44 45.10 -0.45
CA LYS A 197 -9.39 45.32 -1.46
C LYS A 197 -8.15 46.02 -0.91
N ASP A 198 -8.30 46.68 0.23
CA ASP A 198 -7.21 47.39 0.91
C ASP A 198 -6.53 46.51 1.99
N THR A 199 -6.84 45.21 2.01
CA THR A 199 -6.14 44.20 2.84
C THR A 199 -4.78 43.87 2.20
N ILE A 200 -3.72 43.95 3.00
CA ILE A 200 -2.34 43.68 2.57
C ILE A 200 -1.91 42.33 3.16
N TYR A 201 -1.73 41.34 2.29
CA TYR A 201 -1.22 40.02 2.65
C TYR A 201 0.32 39.99 2.63
N LEU A 202 0.92 39.03 3.35
CA LEU A 202 2.37 38.82 3.36
C LEU A 202 2.89 38.44 1.97
N GLU A 203 4.09 38.91 1.62
CA GLU A 203 4.71 38.61 0.31
C GLU A 203 5.41 37.24 0.27
N ASP A 204 5.99 36.80 1.39
CA ASP A 204 6.64 35.50 1.46
C ASP A 204 5.61 34.36 1.39
N ILE A 205 5.76 33.46 0.41
CA ILE A 205 4.80 32.37 0.15
C ILE A 205 4.68 31.40 1.34
N GLU A 206 5.78 31.10 2.04
CA GLU A 206 5.77 30.13 3.14
C GLU A 206 5.02 30.69 4.35
N GLU A 207 5.21 31.97 4.67
CA GLU A 207 4.48 32.66 5.74
C GLU A 207 3.01 32.91 5.34
N ARG A 208 2.79 33.37 4.11
CA ARG A 208 1.47 33.70 3.55
C ARG A 208 0.50 32.52 3.55
N GLU A 209 0.99 31.29 3.38
CA GLU A 209 0.17 30.07 3.33
C GLU A 209 0.10 29.32 4.67
N ASN A 210 0.68 29.88 5.72
CA ASN A 210 0.74 29.31 7.08
C ASN A 210 -0.23 30.02 8.03
N SER A 211 -1.52 29.92 7.70
CA SER A 211 -2.60 30.62 8.41
C SER A 211 -2.87 30.08 9.82
N GLY A 212 -3.10 31.00 10.75
CA GLY A 212 -3.41 30.70 12.16
C GLY A 212 -2.16 30.34 12.95
N THR A 213 -2.35 29.55 14.02
CA THR A 213 -1.22 29.03 14.79
C THR A 213 -0.51 27.94 13.99
N PRO A 214 0.79 28.08 13.68
CA PRO A 214 1.53 27.07 12.93
C PRO A 214 1.57 25.70 13.62
N GLN A 215 1.81 24.65 12.84
CA GLN A 215 1.93 23.27 13.32
C GLN A 215 3.29 23.00 14.00
N ILE A 216 3.65 23.80 15.01
CA ILE A 216 4.98 23.86 15.64
C ILE A 216 5.48 22.47 16.06
N ILE A 217 4.70 21.74 16.87
CA ILE A 217 5.10 20.43 17.40
C ILE A 217 5.20 19.39 16.29
N GLN A 218 4.27 19.42 15.33
CA GLN A 218 4.27 18.50 14.21
C GLN A 218 5.50 18.74 13.31
N THR A 219 5.85 20.00 13.04
CA THR A 219 7.05 20.36 12.26
C THR A 219 8.33 19.91 12.94
N VAL A 220 8.47 20.14 14.25
CA VAL A 220 9.64 19.65 15.01
C VAL A 220 9.72 18.12 14.97
N ARG A 221 8.59 17.42 15.14
CA ARG A 221 8.53 15.96 15.03
C ARG A 221 8.94 15.45 13.64
N ALA A 222 8.50 16.13 12.57
CA ALA A 222 8.91 15.79 11.22
C ALA A 222 10.43 15.93 11.05
N ALA A 223 11.02 17.02 11.54
CA ALA A 223 12.46 17.23 11.47
C ALA A 223 13.23 16.15 12.23
N LEU A 224 12.77 15.76 13.43
CA LEU A 224 13.38 14.66 14.19
C LEU A 224 13.29 13.32 13.45
N ALA A 225 12.18 13.03 12.77
CA ALA A 225 12.05 11.80 11.97
C ALA A 225 13.02 11.80 10.76
N PHE A 226 13.19 12.95 10.11
CA PHE A 226 14.22 13.12 9.07
C PHE A 226 15.63 12.96 9.64
N TRP A 227 15.87 13.47 10.85
CA TRP A 227 17.16 13.37 11.52
C TRP A 227 17.54 11.92 11.86
N VAL A 228 16.59 11.11 12.35
CA VAL A 228 16.80 9.67 12.54
C VAL A 228 17.15 8.99 11.21
N LYS A 229 16.45 9.30 10.13
CA LYS A 229 16.74 8.78 8.78
C LYS A 229 18.14 9.17 8.30
N ASP A 230 18.55 10.42 8.50
CA ASP A 230 19.87 10.92 8.11
C ASP A 230 20.99 10.34 8.98
N TYR A 231 20.75 10.18 10.28
CA TYR A 231 21.69 9.55 11.21
C TYR A 231 22.01 8.11 10.82
N ILE A 232 21.00 7.34 10.42
CA ILE A 232 21.17 5.96 9.93
C ILE A 232 21.83 5.96 8.55
N GLY A 233 21.49 6.93 7.71
CA GLY A 233 21.99 7.07 6.34
C GLY A 233 21.13 6.34 5.32
N TYR A 234 20.76 7.03 4.24
CA TYR A 234 19.87 6.47 3.20
C TYR A 234 20.51 5.28 2.46
N GLU A 235 21.84 5.23 2.36
CA GLU A 235 22.59 4.14 1.70
C GLU A 235 22.50 2.84 2.51
N VAL A 236 22.54 2.95 3.84
CA VAL A 236 22.37 1.80 4.75
C VAL A 236 20.93 1.29 4.67
N ILE A 237 19.96 2.20 4.71
CA ILE A 237 18.53 1.86 4.56
C ILE A 237 18.29 1.18 3.22
N GLU A 238 18.73 1.78 2.11
CA GLU A 238 18.56 1.21 0.76
C GLU A 238 19.19 -0.18 0.67
N LYS A 239 20.42 -0.36 1.14
CA LYS A 239 21.11 -1.65 1.11
C LYS A 239 20.34 -2.72 1.89
N GLN A 240 19.85 -2.39 3.07
CA GLN A 240 19.15 -3.35 3.92
C GLN A 240 17.78 -3.74 3.34
N GLU A 241 17.00 -2.75 2.90
CA GLU A 241 15.71 -3.00 2.23
C GLU A 241 15.90 -3.79 0.93
N HIS A 242 16.95 -3.48 0.17
CA HIS A 242 17.29 -4.21 -1.04
C HIS A 242 17.62 -5.68 -0.77
N ASN A 243 18.43 -5.96 0.26
CA ASN A 243 18.75 -7.32 0.68
C ASN A 243 17.49 -8.11 1.08
N TYR A 244 16.57 -7.51 1.83
CA TYR A 244 15.32 -8.17 2.19
C TYR A 244 14.44 -8.48 0.99
N ILE A 245 14.27 -7.53 0.07
CA ILE A 245 13.39 -7.76 -1.06
C ILE A 245 13.95 -8.78 -2.06
N GLU A 246 15.26 -8.78 -2.30
CA GLU A 246 15.88 -9.78 -3.18
C GLU A 246 15.69 -11.20 -2.62
N LYS A 247 16.02 -11.41 -1.34
CA LYS A 247 15.83 -12.70 -0.67
C LYS A 247 14.37 -13.14 -0.63
N ALA A 248 13.45 -12.20 -0.37
CA ALA A 248 12.02 -12.49 -0.36
C ALA A 248 11.53 -12.91 -1.75
N LEU A 249 11.95 -12.24 -2.81
CA LEU A 249 11.58 -12.60 -4.19
C LEU A 249 12.19 -13.95 -4.59
N GLU A 250 13.47 -14.17 -4.33
CA GLU A 250 14.16 -15.45 -4.62
C GLU A 250 13.42 -16.63 -3.99
N ARG A 251 13.06 -16.52 -2.70
CA ARG A 251 12.34 -17.56 -1.97
C ARG A 251 10.90 -17.74 -2.46
N LEU A 252 10.12 -16.64 -2.55
CA LEU A 252 8.68 -16.72 -2.80
C LEU A 252 8.33 -17.03 -4.25
N LEU A 253 9.16 -16.65 -5.24
CA LEU A 253 8.88 -16.92 -6.65
C LEU A 253 8.96 -18.41 -7.02
N SER A 254 9.69 -19.21 -6.22
CA SER A 254 9.74 -20.66 -6.38
C SER A 254 8.41 -21.34 -6.00
N ASN A 255 7.54 -20.66 -5.24
CA ASN A 255 6.30 -21.24 -4.72
C ASN A 255 5.14 -21.04 -5.69
N GLN A 256 4.69 -22.13 -6.32
CA GLN A 256 3.62 -22.11 -7.34
C GLN A 256 2.25 -21.61 -6.81
N ASN A 257 2.00 -21.70 -5.51
CA ASN A 257 0.76 -21.22 -4.90
C ASN A 257 0.79 -19.72 -4.59
N ILE A 258 1.96 -19.09 -4.62
CA ILE A 258 2.13 -17.66 -4.36
C ILE A 258 2.36 -16.94 -5.69
N ARG A 259 1.50 -15.97 -5.99
CA ARG A 259 1.72 -15.03 -7.09
C ARG A 259 2.07 -13.67 -6.54
N ILE A 260 3.30 -13.22 -6.80
CA ILE A 260 3.73 -11.86 -6.54
C ILE A 260 3.15 -10.93 -7.61
N LEU A 261 2.70 -9.74 -7.20
CA LEU A 261 2.11 -8.74 -8.10
C LEU A 261 3.13 -7.72 -8.59
N GLY A 262 2.95 -7.30 -9.86
CA GLY A 262 3.85 -6.39 -10.57
C GLY A 262 5.01 -7.10 -11.24
N ASN A 263 5.80 -6.35 -12.02
CA ASN A 263 7.08 -6.81 -12.54
C ASN A 263 7.95 -7.31 -11.36
N THR A 264 8.63 -8.44 -11.46
CA THR A 264 9.47 -9.04 -10.40
C THR A 264 10.97 -8.77 -10.58
N ASN A 265 11.38 -8.26 -11.74
CA ASN A 265 12.76 -7.98 -12.10
C ASN A 265 13.14 -6.51 -11.88
N SER A 266 12.16 -5.61 -11.76
CA SER A 266 12.40 -4.19 -11.51
C SER A 266 12.82 -3.91 -10.06
N LYS A 267 13.70 -2.92 -9.90
CA LYS A 267 14.06 -2.34 -8.60
C LYS A 267 12.79 -1.83 -7.89
N ARG A 268 12.71 -2.12 -6.58
CA ARG A 268 11.54 -1.80 -5.76
C ARG A 268 11.91 -1.57 -4.30
N GLN A 269 11.04 -0.90 -3.54
CA GLN A 269 11.07 -0.90 -2.08
C GLN A 269 10.78 -2.30 -1.52
N ALA A 270 11.19 -2.54 -0.28
CA ALA A 270 10.95 -3.80 0.42
C ALA A 270 9.48 -4.01 0.81
N VAL A 271 8.61 -4.09 -0.19
CA VAL A 271 7.17 -4.30 -0.10
C VAL A 271 6.79 -5.39 -1.08
N VAL A 272 6.04 -6.38 -0.60
CA VAL A 272 5.54 -7.48 -1.41
C VAL A 272 4.03 -7.49 -1.34
N SER A 273 3.40 -7.27 -2.50
CA SER A 273 1.97 -7.54 -2.71
C SER A 273 1.84 -8.90 -3.38
N PHE A 274 1.03 -9.78 -2.79
CA PHE A 274 0.94 -11.17 -3.21
C PHE A 274 -0.46 -11.74 -3.07
N ILE A 275 -0.71 -12.80 -3.84
CA ILE A 275 -1.92 -13.60 -3.82
C ILE A 275 -1.52 -15.03 -3.49
N ILE A 276 -2.29 -15.66 -2.60
CA ILE A 276 -2.16 -17.10 -2.32
C ILE A 276 -3.31 -17.83 -2.99
N HIS A 277 -2.99 -18.81 -3.84
CA HIS A 277 -3.98 -19.64 -4.49
C HIS A 277 -4.41 -20.81 -3.62
N SER A 278 -5.71 -21.12 -3.67
CA SER A 278 -6.19 -22.42 -3.20
C SER A 278 -5.85 -23.50 -4.21
N THR A 279 -5.91 -24.76 -3.78
CA THR A 279 -5.64 -25.93 -4.63
C THR A 279 -6.78 -26.94 -4.55
N SER A 280 -6.94 -27.71 -5.61
CA SER A 280 -7.94 -28.78 -5.72
C SER A 280 -7.33 -30.04 -6.34
N ASN A 281 -7.98 -31.19 -6.12
CA ASN A 281 -7.60 -32.44 -6.78
C ASN A 281 -8.47 -32.64 -8.03
N SER A 282 -7.82 -32.80 -9.18
CA SER A 282 -8.46 -33.31 -10.39
C SER A 282 -8.34 -34.84 -10.45
N SER A 283 -9.43 -35.53 -10.77
CA SER A 283 -9.40 -36.96 -11.09
C SER A 283 -8.74 -37.12 -12.47
N LEU A 284 -7.48 -37.53 -12.52
CA LEU A 284 -6.87 -38.00 -13.77
C LEU A 284 -7.47 -39.37 -14.12
N SER A 285 -8.44 -39.39 -15.02
CA SER A 285 -8.77 -40.57 -15.81
C SER A 285 -7.69 -40.75 -16.88
N GLY A 286 -6.85 -41.78 -16.77
CA GLY A 286 -6.01 -42.23 -17.88
C GLY A 286 -4.64 -42.78 -17.47
N HIS A 287 -4.49 -44.10 -17.54
CA HIS A 287 -3.24 -44.84 -17.52
C HIS A 287 -2.09 -44.16 -18.30
N LYS A 288 -0.88 -44.17 -17.74
CA LYS A 288 0.30 -44.76 -18.40
C LYS A 288 1.55 -44.82 -17.49
N ASN A 289 1.97 -46.06 -17.29
CA ASN A 289 3.30 -46.68 -17.24
C ASN A 289 4.51 -45.92 -16.66
N GLU A 290 5.09 -46.59 -15.68
CA GLU A 290 6.39 -46.38 -15.06
C GLU A 290 7.56 -46.51 -16.04
N SER A 291 8.56 -45.63 -15.89
CA SER A 291 9.97 -45.99 -16.02
C SER A 291 10.85 -45.04 -15.18
N ASN A 292 11.69 -45.62 -14.32
CA ASN A 292 12.74 -44.98 -13.50
C ASN A 292 13.81 -44.29 -14.39
N THR A 293 14.60 -43.29 -13.97
CA THR A 293 15.54 -43.21 -12.81
C THR A 293 15.99 -41.76 -12.53
N ASP A 294 16.55 -41.54 -11.34
CA ASP A 294 17.37 -40.40 -10.85
C ASP A 294 16.74 -39.03 -10.59
N SER A 295 16.12 -38.91 -9.42
CA SER A 295 15.85 -37.65 -8.68
C SER A 295 15.09 -37.98 -7.38
N ARG A 296 15.65 -38.81 -6.49
CA ARG A 296 14.90 -39.37 -5.35
C ARG A 296 14.63 -38.37 -4.20
N GLU A 297 15.46 -37.36 -4.00
CA GLU A 297 15.25 -36.36 -2.94
C GLU A 297 14.31 -35.21 -3.38
N ILE A 298 14.52 -34.66 -4.58
CA ILE A 298 13.66 -33.60 -5.14
C ILE A 298 12.23 -34.11 -5.39
N ARG A 299 12.07 -35.36 -5.88
CA ARG A 299 10.74 -35.96 -6.02
C ARG A 299 10.05 -36.20 -4.68
N MET A 300 10.78 -36.41 -3.59
CA MET A 300 10.16 -36.67 -2.29
C MET A 300 9.49 -35.42 -1.74
N GLU A 301 10.16 -34.26 -1.78
CA GLU A 301 9.57 -32.98 -1.38
C GLU A 301 8.37 -32.57 -2.25
N GLU A 302 8.47 -32.74 -3.58
CA GLU A 302 7.33 -32.53 -4.49
C GLU A 302 6.14 -33.47 -4.16
N PHE A 303 6.41 -34.76 -3.90
CA PHE A 303 5.38 -35.72 -3.48
C PHE A 303 4.79 -35.41 -2.10
N TYR A 304 5.58 -34.87 -1.15
CA TYR A 304 5.09 -34.45 0.16
C TYR A 304 4.27 -33.16 0.08
N MET A 305 4.67 -32.19 -0.74
CA MET A 305 3.86 -31.00 -1.00
C MET A 305 2.54 -31.37 -1.67
N TRP A 306 2.53 -32.25 -2.68
CA TRP A 306 1.28 -32.75 -3.31
C TRP A 306 0.39 -33.59 -2.39
N ARG A 307 0.88 -34.05 -1.23
CA ARG A 307 -0.01 -34.62 -0.21
C ARG A 307 -0.78 -33.54 0.53
N GLU A 308 -0.20 -32.35 0.71
CA GLU A 308 -0.80 -31.27 1.48
C GLU A 308 -1.55 -30.25 0.62
N THR A 309 -1.08 -30.01 -0.61
CA THR A 309 -1.70 -29.19 -1.65
C THR A 309 -2.21 -30.07 -2.79
N GLY A 310 -3.26 -29.64 -3.48
CA GLY A 310 -3.81 -30.38 -4.62
C GLY A 310 -2.99 -30.22 -5.90
N ASN A 311 -3.25 -31.05 -6.90
CA ASN A 311 -2.53 -31.03 -8.19
C ASN A 311 -2.97 -29.91 -9.16
N LYS A 312 -3.96 -29.08 -8.79
CA LYS A 312 -4.46 -27.99 -9.62
C LYS A 312 -4.65 -26.72 -8.80
N ILE A 313 -4.13 -25.60 -9.31
CA ILE A 313 -4.39 -24.24 -8.81
C ILE A 313 -5.87 -23.88 -9.05
N ASP A 314 -6.52 -23.39 -8.01
CA ASP A 314 -7.91 -22.91 -8.00
C ASP A 314 -7.94 -21.42 -7.62
N LYS A 315 -9.12 -20.85 -7.37
CA LYS A 315 -9.30 -19.44 -7.03
C LYS A 315 -8.39 -18.99 -5.88
N PRO A 316 -7.93 -17.73 -5.89
CA PRO A 316 -7.14 -17.20 -4.80
C PRO A 316 -7.91 -17.11 -3.49
N LEU A 317 -7.20 -17.24 -2.38
CA LEU A 317 -7.72 -16.88 -1.07
C LEU A 317 -7.93 -15.36 -1.01
N HIS A 318 -9.00 -14.93 -0.35
CA HIS A 318 -9.30 -13.51 -0.21
C HIS A 318 -8.16 -12.78 0.55
N GLY A 319 -7.64 -11.68 0.02
CA GLY A 319 -6.50 -10.97 0.64
C GLY A 319 -6.69 -10.61 2.13
N PRO A 320 -7.84 -10.04 2.52
CA PRO A 320 -8.19 -9.85 3.94
C PRO A 320 -8.28 -11.13 4.78
N PHE A 321 -8.58 -12.29 4.18
CA PHE A 321 -8.54 -13.57 4.89
C PHE A 321 -7.10 -13.99 5.18
N VAL A 322 -6.22 -13.94 4.17
CA VAL A 322 -4.79 -14.25 4.33
C VAL A 322 -4.15 -13.32 5.37
N ALA A 323 -4.44 -12.01 5.32
CA ALA A 323 -3.97 -11.06 6.32
C ALA A 323 -4.49 -11.38 7.74
N LYS A 324 -5.76 -11.78 7.86
CA LYS A 324 -6.34 -12.20 9.14
C LYS A 324 -5.68 -13.46 9.68
N LEU A 325 -5.36 -14.42 8.81
CA LEU A 325 -4.74 -15.67 9.18
C LEU A 325 -3.29 -15.47 9.66
N LEU A 326 -2.52 -14.64 8.95
CA LEU A 326 -1.17 -14.24 9.36
C LEU A 326 -1.16 -13.60 10.75
N ASN A 327 -2.13 -12.71 11.02
CA ASN A 327 -2.27 -12.08 12.32
C ASN A 327 -2.65 -13.10 13.42
N ASP A 328 -3.65 -13.95 13.15
CA ASP A 328 -4.23 -14.82 14.18
C ASP A 328 -3.33 -16.00 14.56
N LEU A 329 -2.55 -16.52 13.62
CA LEU A 329 -1.67 -17.66 13.86
C LEU A 329 -0.25 -17.23 14.25
N PHE A 330 0.22 -16.10 13.74
CA PHE A 330 1.64 -15.73 13.82
C PHE A 330 1.89 -14.33 14.39
N GLY A 331 0.84 -13.55 14.70
CA GLY A 331 0.99 -12.17 15.14
C GLY A 331 1.49 -11.21 14.05
N ILE A 332 1.53 -11.63 12.78
CA ILE A 332 2.06 -10.84 11.67
C ILE A 332 0.98 -9.90 11.14
N GLN A 333 1.25 -8.59 11.23
CA GLN A 333 0.34 -7.57 10.72
C GLN A 333 0.56 -7.32 9.22
N ALA A 334 -0.31 -7.89 8.40
CA ALA A 334 -0.38 -7.63 6.97
C ALA A 334 -1.58 -6.73 6.60
N ARG A 335 -1.57 -6.18 5.38
CA ARG A 335 -2.70 -5.40 4.85
C ARG A 335 -3.40 -6.17 3.73
N GLY A 336 -4.69 -6.47 3.91
CA GLY A 336 -5.53 -7.07 2.87
C GLY A 336 -6.41 -6.03 2.16
N GLY A 337 -6.53 -6.11 0.83
CA GLY A 337 -7.41 -5.25 0.03
C GLY A 337 -6.75 -4.72 -1.25
N CYS A 338 -7.23 -3.59 -1.77
CA CYS A 338 -6.74 -2.95 -3.00
C CYS A 338 -5.79 -1.75 -2.77
N ALA A 339 -5.30 -1.58 -1.54
CA ALA A 339 -4.29 -0.58 -1.14
C ALA A 339 -4.53 0.87 -1.64
N CYS A 340 -5.79 1.29 -1.77
CA CYS A 340 -6.16 2.60 -2.31
C CYS A 340 -5.57 2.88 -3.71
N ALA A 341 -5.45 1.84 -4.53
CA ALA A 341 -4.94 1.88 -5.90
C ALA A 341 -5.84 1.03 -6.81
N GLY A 342 -7.15 1.31 -6.76
CA GLY A 342 -8.20 0.53 -7.43
C GLY A 342 -7.94 0.27 -8.92
N PRO A 343 -7.69 1.30 -9.76
CA PRO A 343 -7.41 1.12 -11.19
C PRO A 343 -6.18 0.24 -11.45
N TYR A 344 -5.10 0.44 -10.69
CA TYR A 344 -3.92 -0.42 -10.81
C TYR A 344 -4.22 -1.86 -10.38
N GLY A 345 -5.00 -2.02 -9.30
CA GLY A 345 -5.51 -3.30 -8.85
C GLY A 345 -6.33 -4.03 -9.90
N HIS A 346 -7.15 -3.33 -10.70
CA HIS A 346 -7.87 -3.95 -11.81
C HIS A 346 -6.89 -4.51 -12.84
N THR A 347 -5.85 -3.74 -13.18
CA THR A 347 -4.81 -4.18 -14.13
C THR A 347 -4.06 -5.40 -13.60
N LEU A 348 -3.60 -5.38 -12.34
CA LEU A 348 -2.85 -6.48 -11.72
C LEU A 348 -3.68 -7.77 -11.59
N LEU A 349 -4.99 -7.64 -11.40
CA LEU A 349 -5.91 -8.75 -11.19
C LEU A 349 -6.69 -9.14 -12.46
N ASN A 350 -6.39 -8.52 -13.61
CA ASN A 350 -7.09 -8.72 -14.89
C ASN A 350 -8.61 -8.52 -14.78
N VAL A 351 -9.04 -7.48 -14.06
CA VAL A 351 -10.45 -7.07 -13.96
C VAL A 351 -10.79 -6.19 -15.16
N ASP A 352 -11.57 -6.74 -16.09
CA ASP A 352 -12.12 -5.97 -17.21
C ASP A 352 -13.28 -5.04 -16.78
N GLU A 353 -13.77 -4.25 -17.74
CA GLU A 353 -14.87 -3.29 -17.52
C GLU A 353 -16.18 -3.97 -17.07
N ALA A 354 -16.51 -5.13 -17.64
CA ALA A 354 -17.73 -5.87 -17.31
C ALA A 354 -17.70 -6.35 -15.85
N HIS A 355 -16.59 -6.95 -15.41
CA HIS A 355 -16.38 -7.36 -14.03
C HIS A 355 -16.34 -6.15 -13.08
N SER A 356 -15.73 -5.04 -13.51
CA SER A 356 -15.73 -3.80 -12.72
C SER A 356 -17.15 -3.27 -12.48
N HIS A 357 -18.00 -3.28 -13.51
CA HIS A 357 -19.41 -2.90 -13.38
C HIS A 357 -20.20 -3.88 -12.51
N ALA A 358 -19.93 -5.18 -12.61
CA ALA A 358 -20.55 -6.18 -11.74
C ALA A 358 -20.20 -5.94 -10.25
N PHE A 359 -18.94 -5.63 -9.94
CA PHE A 359 -18.54 -5.23 -8.59
C PHE A 359 -19.27 -3.98 -8.13
N ARG A 360 -19.34 -2.94 -8.97
CA ARG A 360 -20.07 -1.70 -8.65
C ARG A 360 -21.53 -1.98 -8.32
N ALA A 361 -22.22 -2.77 -9.13
CA ALA A 361 -23.62 -3.12 -8.93
C ALA A 361 -23.83 -3.87 -7.60
N ALA A 362 -22.99 -4.85 -7.28
CA ALA A 362 -23.06 -5.57 -6.01
C ALA A 362 -22.75 -4.67 -4.80
N ILE A 363 -21.77 -3.76 -4.91
CA ILE A 363 -21.46 -2.78 -3.87
C ILE A 363 -22.64 -1.84 -3.63
N GLN A 364 -23.34 -1.40 -4.68
CA GLN A 364 -24.55 -0.57 -4.57
C GLN A 364 -25.70 -1.30 -3.87
N LYS A 365 -25.77 -2.63 -3.96
CA LYS A 365 -26.68 -3.48 -3.18
C LYS A 365 -26.23 -3.71 -1.72
N GLY A 366 -25.10 -3.14 -1.31
CA GLY A 366 -24.54 -3.26 0.04
C GLY A 366 -23.51 -4.37 0.23
N TYR A 367 -23.10 -5.08 -0.82
CA TYR A 367 -22.12 -6.16 -0.74
C TYR A 367 -20.69 -5.68 -0.98
N VAL A 368 -20.12 -4.93 -0.04
CA VAL A 368 -18.75 -4.38 -0.19
C VAL A 368 -17.67 -5.46 -0.26
N GLY A 369 -17.93 -6.64 0.31
CA GLY A 369 -17.00 -7.75 0.35
C GLY A 369 -16.67 -8.38 -1.00
N VAL A 370 -17.38 -8.06 -2.08
CA VAL A 370 -17.06 -8.56 -3.43
C VAL A 370 -15.79 -7.93 -4.02
N LYS A 371 -15.28 -6.86 -3.41
CA LYS A 371 -14.10 -6.14 -3.90
C LYS A 371 -12.91 -7.10 -4.01
N PRO A 372 -12.23 -7.13 -5.18
CA PRO A 372 -11.02 -7.91 -5.32
C PRO A 372 -9.87 -7.25 -4.55
N GLY A 373 -8.80 -8.00 -4.32
CA GLY A 373 -7.64 -7.51 -3.61
C GLY A 373 -6.60 -8.59 -3.35
N TRP A 374 -5.53 -8.20 -2.68
CA TRP A 374 -4.37 -9.03 -2.37
C TRP A 374 -3.96 -8.82 -0.92
N THR A 375 -2.90 -9.49 -0.50
CA THR A 375 -2.24 -9.25 0.78
C THR A 375 -0.91 -8.53 0.53
N ARG A 376 -0.57 -7.58 1.38
CA ARG A 376 0.67 -6.82 1.30
C ARG A 376 1.41 -6.84 2.63
N ILE A 377 2.71 -7.07 2.56
CA ILE A 377 3.68 -6.99 3.67
C ILE A 377 4.82 -6.06 3.26
N SER A 378 5.44 -5.42 4.25
CA SER A 378 6.61 -4.57 4.08
C SER A 378 7.71 -5.03 5.04
N PHE A 379 8.96 -5.01 4.60
CA PHE A 379 10.14 -5.36 5.39
C PHE A 379 10.92 -4.08 5.70
N PRO A 380 10.67 -3.43 6.86
CA PRO A 380 11.40 -2.22 7.22
C PRO A 380 12.87 -2.54 7.47
N TYR A 381 13.76 -1.59 7.18
CA TYR A 381 15.21 -1.75 7.37
C TYR A 381 15.65 -2.09 8.82
N TYR A 382 14.81 -1.80 9.82
CA TYR A 382 15.10 -2.04 11.24
C TYR A 382 14.55 -3.38 11.76
N MET A 383 13.98 -4.23 10.88
CA MET A 383 13.56 -5.60 11.20
C MET A 383 14.78 -6.50 11.48
N SER A 384 14.64 -7.51 12.32
CA SER A 384 15.70 -8.52 12.50
C SER A 384 15.69 -9.57 11.39
N GLN A 385 16.79 -10.31 11.21
CA GLN A 385 16.82 -11.41 10.23
C GLN A 385 15.84 -12.53 10.63
N GLU A 386 15.68 -12.81 11.92
CA GLU A 386 14.80 -13.84 12.46
C GLU A 386 13.32 -13.51 12.17
N GLU A 387 12.92 -12.26 12.38
CA GLU A 387 11.57 -11.79 12.05
C GLU A 387 11.30 -11.90 10.55
N PHE A 388 12.27 -11.50 9.71
CA PHE A 388 12.19 -11.63 8.26
C PHE A 388 11.98 -13.08 7.83
N GLU A 389 12.81 -14.01 8.32
CA GLU A 389 12.69 -15.44 8.00
C GLU A 389 11.36 -16.04 8.48
N PHE A 390 10.92 -15.65 9.68
CA PHE A 390 9.64 -16.10 10.24
C PHE A 390 8.45 -15.64 9.38
N ILE A 391 8.48 -14.40 8.88
CA ILE A 391 7.42 -13.90 7.99
C ILE A 391 7.36 -14.70 6.69
N LEU A 392 8.49 -14.99 6.07
CA LEU A 392 8.52 -15.80 4.84
C LEU A 392 8.01 -17.23 5.09
N ALA A 393 8.44 -17.85 6.19
CA ALA A 393 7.95 -19.17 6.59
C ALA A 393 6.43 -19.17 6.86
N ALA A 394 5.89 -18.12 7.48
CA ALA A 394 4.46 -17.98 7.71
C ALA A 394 3.68 -17.78 6.39
N MET A 395 4.24 -17.05 5.42
CA MET A 395 3.63 -16.91 4.08
C MET A 395 3.56 -18.27 3.35
N GLU A 396 4.65 -19.03 3.39
CA GLU A 396 4.70 -20.39 2.82
C GLU A 396 3.74 -21.33 3.54
N PHE A 397 3.65 -21.24 4.87
CA PHE A 397 2.66 -21.98 5.65
C PHE A 397 1.24 -21.70 5.14
N VAL A 398 0.87 -20.43 4.96
CA VAL A 398 -0.45 -20.08 4.46
C VAL A 398 -0.64 -20.55 3.01
N ALA A 399 0.40 -20.57 2.20
CA ALA A 399 0.36 -21.09 0.84
C ALA A 399 0.11 -22.61 0.77
N ILE A 400 0.53 -23.35 1.79
CA ILE A 400 0.33 -24.81 1.89
C ILE A 400 -0.99 -25.14 2.59
N TYR A 401 -1.26 -24.52 3.74
CA TYR A 401 -2.33 -24.93 4.65
C TYR A 401 -3.49 -23.93 4.74
N GLY A 402 -3.34 -22.70 4.24
CA GLY A 402 -4.25 -21.58 4.51
C GLY A 402 -5.70 -21.85 4.15
N GLN A 403 -5.95 -22.58 3.05
CA GLN A 403 -7.32 -22.93 2.65
C GLN A 403 -8.04 -23.79 3.69
N ARG A 404 -7.32 -24.62 4.45
CA ARG A 404 -7.90 -25.53 5.46
C ARG A 404 -8.55 -24.77 6.60
N PHE A 405 -8.14 -23.52 6.84
CA PHE A 405 -8.66 -22.67 7.90
C PHE A 405 -9.99 -22.01 7.53
N LEU A 406 -10.43 -22.00 6.26
CA LEU A 406 -11.70 -21.39 5.84
C LEU A 406 -12.93 -21.79 6.71
N PRO A 407 -13.11 -23.05 7.14
CA PRO A 407 -14.22 -23.45 8.02
C PRO A 407 -14.22 -22.77 9.39
N LEU A 408 -13.05 -22.35 9.88
CA LEU A 408 -12.89 -21.68 11.18
C LEU A 408 -13.30 -20.21 11.16
N TYR A 409 -13.52 -19.63 9.98
CA TYR A 409 -13.82 -18.20 9.86
C TYR A 409 -15.17 -17.95 9.22
N ARG A 410 -15.84 -16.86 9.63
CA ARG A 410 -17.01 -16.31 8.98
C ARG A 410 -16.59 -15.18 8.05
N PHE A 411 -17.04 -15.22 6.81
CA PHE A 411 -16.95 -14.08 5.90
C PHE A 411 -18.25 -13.29 5.93
N ASN A 412 -18.15 -11.98 6.07
CA ASN A 412 -19.29 -11.07 5.98
C ASN A 412 -19.24 -10.34 4.62
N LEU A 413 -20.12 -10.73 3.70
CA LEU A 413 -20.21 -10.16 2.35
C LEU A 413 -20.57 -8.66 2.32
N GLN A 414 -21.28 -8.15 3.32
CA GLN A 414 -21.64 -6.73 3.37
C GLN A 414 -20.43 -5.84 3.71
N THR A 415 -19.52 -6.34 4.54
CA THR A 415 -18.38 -5.56 5.05
C THR A 415 -17.02 -5.99 4.50
N GLY A 416 -16.93 -7.17 3.90
CA GLY A 416 -15.67 -7.80 3.49
C GLY A 416 -14.80 -8.33 4.63
N ARG A 417 -15.32 -8.35 5.87
CA ARG A 417 -14.56 -8.73 7.07
C ARG A 417 -14.59 -10.24 7.30
N TRP A 418 -13.47 -10.76 7.79
CA TRP A 418 -13.31 -12.13 8.26
C TRP A 418 -13.26 -12.16 9.79
N SER A 419 -14.08 -12.98 10.42
CA SER A 419 -14.10 -13.14 11.88
C SER A 419 -13.98 -14.60 12.29
N PHE A 420 -13.19 -14.84 13.32
CA PHE A 420 -12.94 -16.19 13.84
C PHE A 420 -14.17 -16.76 14.55
N ARG A 421 -14.47 -18.04 14.32
CA ARG A 421 -15.61 -18.76 14.92
C ARG A 421 -15.13 -19.58 16.12
N LYS A 422 -15.17 -18.99 17.32
CA LYS A 422 -14.80 -19.69 18.57
C LYS A 422 -15.49 -21.06 18.73
N GLU A 423 -16.77 -21.15 18.36
CA GLU A 423 -17.54 -22.41 18.44
C GLU A 423 -17.07 -23.49 17.44
N ALA A 424 -16.47 -23.12 16.31
CA ALA A 424 -15.94 -24.09 15.34
C ALA A 424 -14.73 -24.83 15.93
N VAL A 425 -13.86 -24.11 16.64
CA VAL A 425 -12.70 -24.70 17.33
C VAL A 425 -13.13 -25.57 18.50
N LYS A 426 -14.09 -25.13 19.33
CA LYS A 426 -14.64 -25.98 20.40
C LYS A 426 -15.17 -27.31 19.86
N LYS A 427 -15.81 -27.30 18.68
CA LYS A 427 -16.29 -28.53 18.02
C LYS A 427 -15.14 -29.42 17.53
N LEU A 428 -14.06 -28.84 17.01
CA LEU A 428 -12.86 -29.60 16.62
C LEU A 428 -12.20 -30.26 17.83
N LEU A 429 -11.92 -29.51 18.89
CA LEU A 429 -11.30 -30.01 20.11
C LEU A 429 -12.17 -31.07 20.82
N ARG A 430 -13.50 -30.93 20.77
CA ARG A 430 -14.41 -31.97 21.31
C ARG A 430 -14.39 -33.28 20.52
N LYS A 431 -14.21 -33.23 19.19
CA LYS A 431 -14.04 -34.44 18.37
C LYS A 431 -12.72 -35.13 18.69
N GLU A 432 -11.70 -34.35 19.02
CA GLU A 432 -10.36 -34.84 19.34
C GLU A 432 -10.25 -35.41 20.74
N ASN A 433 -10.88 -34.83 21.77
CA ASN A 433 -10.88 -35.39 23.14
C ASN A 433 -11.51 -36.81 23.25
N ASN A 434 -12.24 -37.28 22.23
CA ASN A 434 -12.69 -38.67 22.12
C ASN A 434 -11.60 -39.63 21.60
N CYS A 435 -10.48 -39.11 21.09
CA CYS A 435 -9.25 -39.80 20.74
C CYS A 435 -8.15 -39.37 21.71
N LYS A 436 -7.72 -40.24 22.63
CA LYS A 436 -6.78 -39.91 23.71
C LYS A 436 -5.44 -39.34 23.22
N VAL A 437 -5.28 -38.02 23.18
CA VAL A 437 -4.00 -37.28 23.15
C VAL A 437 -4.19 -35.94 23.89
N HIS A 438 -3.22 -35.55 24.73
CA HIS A 438 -3.25 -34.32 25.52
C HIS A 438 -3.09 -33.08 24.61
N VAL A 439 -4.05 -32.15 24.67
CA VAL A 439 -3.96 -30.84 23.99
C VAL A 439 -4.02 -29.73 25.03
N LEU A 440 -2.94 -28.93 25.12
CA LEU A 440 -2.95 -27.64 25.82
C LEU A 440 -3.92 -26.70 25.09
N PRO A 441 -4.73 -25.88 25.79
CA PRO A 441 -5.89 -25.25 25.17
C PRO A 441 -5.48 -24.13 24.20
N VAL A 442 -5.94 -24.25 22.95
CA VAL A 442 -5.99 -23.21 21.90
C VAL A 442 -6.49 -21.84 22.42
N ALA A 443 -7.21 -21.82 23.55
CA ALA A 443 -7.63 -20.60 24.22
C ALA A 443 -6.47 -19.83 24.91
N ASN A 444 -5.44 -20.50 25.43
CA ASN A 444 -4.31 -19.85 26.12
C ASN A 444 -3.29 -19.27 25.12
N ALA A 445 -3.03 -19.95 23.99
CA ALA A 445 -2.18 -19.42 22.92
C ALA A 445 -2.74 -18.11 22.33
N MET A 446 -4.08 -17.96 22.32
CA MET A 446 -4.74 -16.74 21.85
C MET A 446 -4.98 -15.68 22.95
N HIS A 447 -4.88 -16.04 24.24
CA HIS A 447 -5.00 -15.10 25.36
C HIS A 447 -3.65 -14.52 25.82
N ALA A 448 -2.53 -15.18 25.53
CA ALA A 448 -1.16 -14.71 25.82
C ALA A 448 -0.70 -13.51 24.97
N VAL A 449 -1.61 -12.91 24.17
CA VAL A 449 -1.34 -11.72 23.34
C VAL A 449 -1.69 -10.42 24.09
N ASN A 450 -2.12 -10.49 25.35
CA ASN A 450 -2.37 -9.31 26.19
C ASN A 450 -1.70 -9.48 27.55
N PHE A 451 -1.03 -8.40 28.00
CA PHE A 451 -0.27 -8.19 29.26
C PHE A 451 1.21 -8.65 29.20
N GLU A 452 2.21 -7.88 29.63
CA GLU A 452 2.30 -6.55 30.24
C GLU A 452 3.75 -6.03 30.06
N HIS A 453 3.94 -4.70 30.06
CA HIS A 453 5.25 -4.07 30.14
C HIS A 453 5.94 -4.45 31.46
N ASP A 454 7.14 -5.00 31.40
CA ASP A 454 8.03 -5.07 32.56
C ASP A 454 9.34 -4.39 32.17
N ASP A 455 9.50 -3.15 32.65
CA ASP A 455 10.73 -2.38 32.56
C ASP A 455 11.65 -2.88 33.67
N SER A 456 12.65 -3.69 33.31
CA SER A 456 13.84 -3.84 34.15
C SER A 456 15.12 -3.79 33.32
N GLU A 457 16.07 -3.06 33.88
CA GLU A 457 17.34 -2.63 33.31
C GLU A 457 18.16 -3.81 32.75
N GLU A 458 18.55 -3.73 31.48
CA GLU A 458 19.39 -4.76 30.86
C GLU A 458 20.74 -4.22 30.41
N CYS A 459 21.77 -4.80 31.02
CA CYS A 459 23.12 -4.89 30.49
C CYS A 459 23.30 -6.29 29.87
N ASP A 460 23.68 -6.32 28.59
CA ASP A 460 24.29 -7.41 27.82
C ASP A 460 23.76 -8.85 27.99
N ASN A 461 22.74 -9.23 27.20
CA ASN A 461 22.47 -10.64 26.86
C ASN A 461 21.73 -10.85 25.51
N VAL A 462 22.20 -10.19 24.45
CA VAL A 462 21.58 -10.20 23.11
C VAL A 462 21.35 -11.62 22.55
N GLY A 463 22.28 -12.55 22.77
CA GLY A 463 22.19 -13.92 22.24
C GLY A 463 21.10 -14.77 22.89
N VAL A 464 20.80 -14.57 24.18
CA VAL A 464 19.74 -15.32 24.88
C VAL A 464 18.37 -14.92 24.36
N LYS A 465 18.13 -13.61 24.20
CA LYS A 465 16.88 -13.08 23.62
C LYS A 465 16.62 -13.56 22.19
N GLN A 466 17.68 -13.67 21.39
CA GLN A 466 17.58 -14.17 20.03
C GLN A 466 17.13 -15.64 19.99
N ILE A 467 17.70 -16.49 20.84
CA ILE A 467 17.32 -17.92 20.95
C ILE A 467 15.87 -18.06 21.43
N GLU A 468 15.45 -17.30 22.44
CA GLU A 468 14.07 -17.30 22.92
C GLU A 468 13.08 -16.90 21.83
N THR A 469 13.42 -15.87 21.04
CA THR A 469 12.61 -15.40 19.91
C THR A 469 12.45 -16.48 18.84
N ILE A 470 13.54 -17.15 18.46
CA ILE A 470 13.52 -18.26 17.49
C ILE A 470 12.65 -19.41 18.00
N ASN A 471 12.80 -19.82 19.25
CA ASN A 471 11.99 -20.89 19.84
C ASN A 471 10.50 -20.55 19.83
N LYS A 472 10.14 -19.29 20.10
CA LYS A 472 8.77 -18.80 20.02
C LYS A 472 8.21 -18.87 18.59
N PHE A 473 9.00 -18.50 17.59
CA PHE A 473 8.60 -18.59 16.18
C PHE A 473 8.39 -20.03 15.71
N ILE A 474 9.26 -20.95 16.13
CA ILE A 474 9.11 -22.39 15.86
C ILE A 474 7.80 -22.90 16.49
N ALA A 475 7.54 -22.58 17.75
CA ALA A 475 6.32 -23.00 18.44
C ALA A 475 5.05 -22.55 17.70
N TYR A 476 4.98 -21.29 17.22
CA TYR A 476 3.84 -20.82 16.43
C TYR A 476 3.63 -21.62 15.14
N LEU A 477 4.70 -21.96 14.42
CA LEU A 477 4.62 -22.76 13.20
C LEU A 477 4.15 -24.19 13.48
N GLU A 478 4.66 -24.81 14.54
CA GLU A 478 4.29 -26.17 14.94
C GLU A 478 2.83 -26.26 15.39
N GLU A 479 2.37 -25.32 16.22
CA GLU A 479 0.97 -25.24 16.67
C GLU A 479 0.02 -25.01 15.49
N ALA A 480 0.36 -24.08 14.59
CA ALA A 480 -0.43 -23.82 13.39
C ALA A 480 -0.50 -25.07 12.50
N LYS A 481 0.62 -25.79 12.33
CA LYS A 481 0.68 -27.03 11.56
C LYS A 481 -0.16 -28.13 12.19
N TYR A 482 -0.10 -28.29 13.52
CA TYR A 482 -0.95 -29.22 14.24
C TYR A 482 -2.43 -28.94 13.97
N ILE A 483 -2.88 -27.68 14.14
CA ILE A 483 -4.27 -27.30 13.85
C ILE A 483 -4.64 -27.61 12.40
N ALA A 484 -3.74 -27.34 11.44
CA ALA A 484 -3.97 -27.62 10.03
C ALA A 484 -4.16 -29.12 9.72
N THR A 485 -3.58 -30.03 10.51
CA THR A 485 -3.77 -31.49 10.35
C THR A 485 -5.16 -31.95 10.78
N LEU A 486 -5.81 -31.21 11.69
CA LEU A 486 -7.17 -31.48 12.17
C LEU A 486 -8.26 -30.99 11.21
N LEU A 487 -7.89 -30.20 10.21
CA LEU A 487 -8.81 -29.53 9.29
C LEU A 487 -8.87 -30.25 7.94
N PRO A 488 -10.03 -30.20 7.24
CA PRO A 488 -10.16 -30.81 5.93
C PRO A 488 -9.19 -30.17 4.93
N LYS A 489 -8.46 -31.00 4.17
CA LYS A 489 -7.48 -30.54 3.19
C LYS A 489 -8.09 -29.64 2.11
N PHE A 490 -9.28 -30.03 1.64
CA PHE A 490 -10.03 -29.35 0.56
C PHE A 490 -11.45 -29.02 1.04
N PRO A 491 -11.64 -27.92 1.81
CA PRO A 491 -12.96 -27.54 2.28
C PRO A 491 -13.86 -27.12 1.12
N SER A 492 -15.15 -27.41 1.21
CA SER A 492 -16.13 -27.03 0.20
C SER A 492 -16.24 -25.50 0.07
N GLN A 493 -16.39 -25.02 -1.16
CA GLN A 493 -16.63 -23.61 -1.43
C GLN A 493 -18.00 -23.19 -0.90
N ARG A 494 -18.08 -22.02 -0.26
CA ARG A 494 -19.38 -21.50 0.18
C ARG A 494 -20.22 -21.04 -1.01
N ARG A 495 -21.52 -21.34 -0.95
CA ARG A 495 -22.50 -20.81 -1.90
C ARG A 495 -22.75 -19.33 -1.60
N LEU A 496 -22.81 -18.54 -2.65
CA LEU A 496 -23.23 -17.14 -2.57
C LEU A 496 -24.75 -17.07 -2.44
N PRO A 497 -25.29 -16.01 -1.80
CA PRO A 497 -26.68 -15.63 -1.95
C PRO A 497 -27.10 -15.55 -3.43
N GLU A 498 -28.31 -16.00 -3.76
CA GLU A 498 -28.83 -16.06 -5.14
C GLU A 498 -28.96 -14.67 -5.81
N ASP A 499 -28.99 -13.59 -5.03
CA ASP A 499 -29.12 -12.21 -5.50
C ASP A 499 -27.77 -11.55 -5.91
N ILE A 500 -26.66 -12.27 -5.73
CA ILE A 500 -25.30 -11.84 -6.11
C ILE A 500 -24.87 -12.57 -7.39
N ASP A 501 -25.14 -11.93 -8.53
CA ASP A 501 -24.64 -12.36 -9.84
C ASP A 501 -23.23 -11.80 -10.10
N VAL A 502 -22.27 -12.19 -9.25
CA VAL A 502 -20.86 -11.82 -9.42
C VAL A 502 -20.00 -13.08 -9.29
N HIS A 503 -19.27 -13.41 -10.34
CA HIS A 503 -18.22 -14.41 -10.25
C HIS A 503 -17.08 -13.87 -9.37
N LEU A 504 -17.07 -14.27 -8.09
CA LEU A 504 -16.01 -13.88 -7.18
C LEU A 504 -14.65 -14.31 -7.71
N HIS A 505 -13.72 -13.36 -7.66
CA HIS A 505 -12.32 -13.55 -8.03
C HIS A 505 -11.56 -14.37 -7.00
N PHE A 506 -12.18 -14.75 -5.88
CA PHE A 506 -11.54 -15.43 -4.76
C PHE A 506 -12.44 -16.52 -4.15
N ARG A 507 -11.84 -17.39 -3.34
CA ARG A 507 -12.48 -18.47 -2.58
C ARG A 507 -13.01 -17.97 -1.23
N ILE A 508 -14.17 -18.48 -0.82
CA ILE A 508 -14.84 -18.20 0.45
C ILE A 508 -15.32 -19.44 1.20
#